data_AF-A0A3A5V0U5-F1
#
_entry.id   AF-A0A3A5V0U5-F1
#
_cell.length_a   1.000
_cell.length_b   1.000
_cell.length_c   1.000
_cell.angle_alpha   90.00
_cell.angle_beta   90.00
_cell.angle_gamma   90.00
#
_symmetry.space_group_name_H-M   'P 1'
#
loop_
_entity.id
_entity.type
_entity.pdbx_description
1 polymer ?
#
loop_
_entity_poly.entity_id
_entity_poly.type
_entity_poly.pdbx_seq_one_letter_code
_entity_poly.pdbx_strand_id
1 'polypeptide(L)'
;MNDQVELTDPVDHSVGGMYGHLFRRLFHIGMSFIPLIYYEYAEQLSDYVSLSELQLVSFLTLALVFAEAIRLKLGITIFGQRDYESKQVSALAWGAFAVGLTFMVLSEYPELVWPLILSLSLGDPFLGELRRKEYDSRTVFIVGSVFIALIWISSWHFISTPLLLAFVMGPLCVAAEWPRLRWIDDNATMLLIPLSAIILLVPWL
;
A
#
# COMPACT_ATOMS: atom_id res chain seq x y z
N MET A 1 3.61 -5.36 27.70
CA MET A 1 3.26 -4.12 26.98
C MET A 1 2.22 -4.50 25.95
N ASN A 2 1.10 -3.79 25.88
CA ASN A 2 0.11 -4.05 24.83
C ASN A 2 0.69 -3.46 23.55
N ASP A 3 1.08 -4.30 22.58
CA ASP A 3 1.74 -3.86 21.35
C ASP A 3 0.76 -3.24 20.33
N GLN A 4 -0.53 -3.17 20.68
CA GLN A 4 -1.60 -2.57 19.88
C GLN A 4 -1.72 -1.05 20.11
N VAL A 5 -1.81 -0.30 19.01
CA VAL A 5 -1.97 1.16 18.99
C VAL A 5 -3.46 1.55 19.08
N GLU A 6 -3.79 2.59 19.87
CA GLU A 6 -5.15 3.15 19.98
C GLU A 6 -5.61 3.84 18.68
N LEU A 7 -6.92 3.82 18.42
CA LEU A 7 -7.52 4.53 17.28
C LEU A 7 -7.68 6.01 17.64
N THR A 8 -6.90 6.86 17.01
CA THR A 8 -7.03 8.32 17.10
C THR A 8 -7.46 8.90 15.75
N ASP A 9 -8.11 10.07 15.75
CA ASP A 9 -8.49 10.74 14.50
C ASP A 9 -7.21 11.14 13.72
N PRO A 10 -7.00 10.63 12.49
CA PRO A 10 -5.83 10.98 11.71
C PRO A 10 -5.71 12.48 11.42
N VAL A 11 -6.82 13.22 11.36
CA VAL A 11 -6.81 14.66 11.06
C VAL A 11 -6.10 15.45 12.16
N ASP A 12 -6.39 15.12 13.42
CA ASP A 12 -5.89 15.87 14.58
C ASP A 12 -4.38 15.68 14.80
N HIS A 13 -3.84 14.57 14.32
CA HIS A 13 -2.43 14.20 14.48
C HIS A 13 -1.59 14.36 13.23
N SER A 14 -2.19 14.72 12.08
CA SER A 14 -1.45 14.92 10.84
C SER A 14 -0.86 16.33 10.78
N VAL A 15 0.41 16.42 10.40
CA VAL A 15 1.04 17.70 10.04
C VAL A 15 0.27 18.30 8.87
N GLY A 16 -0.35 19.46 9.11
CA GLY A 16 -1.23 20.12 8.15
C GLY A 16 -2.74 19.86 8.35
N GLY A 17 -3.13 19.15 9.41
CA GLY A 17 -4.53 18.91 9.77
C GLY A 17 -5.34 18.28 8.64
N MET A 18 -6.49 18.88 8.32
CA MET A 18 -7.36 18.43 7.23
C MET A 18 -6.67 18.44 5.85
N TYR A 19 -5.83 19.45 5.59
CA TYR A 19 -5.10 19.51 4.31
C TYR A 19 -4.03 18.43 4.21
N GLY A 20 -3.35 18.11 5.32
CA GLY A 20 -2.41 16.98 5.40
C GLY A 20 -3.12 15.64 5.20
N HIS A 21 -4.27 15.47 5.84
CA HIS A 21 -5.13 14.29 5.64
C HIS A 21 -5.55 14.14 4.17
N LEU A 22 -6.07 15.20 3.55
CA LEU A 22 -6.48 15.18 2.13
C LEU A 22 -5.29 14.88 1.21
N PHE A 23 -4.13 15.49 1.46
CA PHE A 23 -2.91 15.22 0.69
C PHE A 23 -2.52 13.75 0.75
N ARG A 24 -2.55 13.13 1.94
CA ARG A 24 -2.28 11.70 2.08
C ARG A 24 -3.27 10.83 1.30
N ARG A 25 -4.55 11.18 1.31
CA ARG A 25 -5.58 10.46 0.53
C ARG A 25 -5.34 10.59 -0.97
N LEU A 26 -5.02 11.80 -1.44
CA LEU A 26 -4.68 12.04 -2.84
C LEU A 26 -3.40 11.31 -3.24
N PHE A 27 -2.40 11.24 -2.36
CA PHE A 27 -1.18 10.47 -2.57
C PHE A 27 -1.52 8.98 -2.74
N HIS A 28 -2.35 8.42 -1.85
CA HIS A 28 -2.83 7.04 -1.97
C HIS A 28 -3.51 6.77 -3.29
N ILE A 29 -4.50 7.58 -3.68
CA ILE A 29 -5.20 7.42 -4.96
C ILE A 29 -4.22 7.59 -6.14
N GLY A 30 -3.27 8.52 -6.03
CA GLY A 30 -2.20 8.71 -7.01
C GLY A 30 -1.33 7.46 -7.20
N MET A 31 -1.13 6.66 -6.16
CA MET A 31 -0.39 5.39 -6.25
C MET A 31 -1.04 4.38 -7.21
N SER A 32 -2.33 4.52 -7.54
CA SER A 32 -2.99 3.69 -8.57
C SER A 32 -2.34 3.81 -9.95
N PHE A 33 -1.58 4.88 -10.21
CA PHE A 33 -0.83 5.07 -11.45
C PHE A 33 0.56 4.43 -11.42
N ILE A 34 1.05 3.92 -10.29
CA ILE A 34 2.40 3.31 -10.21
C ILE A 34 2.55 2.11 -11.18
N PRO A 35 1.59 1.17 -11.28
CA PRO A 35 1.70 0.08 -12.25
C PRO A 35 1.73 0.60 -13.69
N LEU A 36 0.93 1.62 -14.01
CA LEU A 36 0.97 2.28 -15.32
C LEU A 36 2.36 2.84 -15.61
N ILE A 37 2.93 3.57 -14.64
CA ILE A 37 4.27 4.17 -14.77
C ILE A 37 5.32 3.08 -14.99
N TYR A 38 5.25 1.99 -14.24
CA TYR A 38 6.18 0.88 -14.40
C TYR A 38 6.05 0.24 -15.80
N TYR A 39 4.86 -0.23 -16.17
CA TYR A 39 4.69 -1.01 -17.39
C TYR A 39 4.81 -0.20 -18.69
N GLU A 40 4.52 1.10 -18.67
CA GLU A 40 4.59 1.94 -19.88
C GLU A 40 5.88 2.77 -19.97
N TYR A 41 6.54 3.07 -18.84
CA TYR A 41 7.64 4.02 -18.81
C TYR A 41 8.90 3.53 -18.08
N ALA A 42 8.90 2.36 -17.41
CA ALA A 42 10.10 1.91 -16.68
C ALA A 42 11.31 1.70 -17.59
N GLU A 43 11.14 1.12 -18.78
CA GLU A 43 12.21 0.93 -19.76
C GLU A 43 12.88 2.28 -20.08
N GLN A 44 12.09 3.25 -20.54
CA GLN A 44 12.57 4.60 -20.85
C GLN A 44 13.24 5.28 -19.65
N LEU A 45 12.64 5.20 -18.47
CA LEU A 45 13.19 5.80 -17.25
C LEU A 45 14.50 5.15 -16.82
N SER A 46 14.60 3.84 -16.98
CA SER A 46 15.78 3.05 -16.62
C SER A 46 16.95 3.29 -17.56
N ASP A 47 16.66 3.48 -18.86
CA ASP A 47 17.66 3.84 -19.88
C ASP A 47 18.33 5.19 -19.60
N TYR A 48 17.58 6.20 -19.15
CA TYR A 48 18.14 7.52 -18.81
C TYR A 48 19.24 7.46 -17.74
N VAL A 49 19.22 6.44 -16.90
CA VAL A 49 20.20 6.21 -15.83
C VAL A 49 21.05 4.96 -16.07
N SER A 50 20.93 4.34 -17.25
CA SER A 50 21.66 3.13 -17.64
C SER A 50 21.51 1.97 -16.65
N LEU A 51 20.29 1.76 -16.16
CA LEU A 51 19.92 0.64 -15.29
C LEU A 51 18.88 -0.23 -16.00
N SER A 52 18.73 -1.49 -15.58
CA SER A 52 17.52 -2.26 -15.87
C SER A 52 16.33 -1.75 -15.05
N GLU A 53 15.10 -2.06 -15.48
CA GLU A 53 13.87 -1.69 -14.77
C GLU A 53 13.89 -2.12 -13.29
N LEU A 54 14.27 -3.37 -13.02
CA LEU A 54 14.34 -3.89 -11.64
C LEU A 54 15.48 -3.24 -10.84
N GLN A 55 16.60 -2.89 -11.47
CA GLN A 55 17.65 -2.12 -10.80
C GLN A 55 17.16 -0.71 -10.46
N LEU A 56 16.39 -0.07 -11.33
CA LEU A 56 15.76 1.22 -11.05
C LEU A 56 14.78 1.11 -9.87
N VAL A 57 13.88 0.13 -9.87
CA VAL A 57 12.95 -0.12 -8.75
C VAL A 57 13.71 -0.37 -7.45
N SER A 58 14.73 -1.26 -7.48
CA SER A 58 15.55 -1.56 -6.31
C SER A 58 16.28 -0.31 -5.80
N PHE A 59 16.84 0.50 -6.71
CA PHE A 59 17.54 1.73 -6.37
C PHE A 59 16.59 2.73 -5.70
N LEU A 60 15.41 2.98 -6.28
CA LEU A 60 14.41 3.89 -5.71
C LEU A 60 13.92 3.41 -4.34
N THR A 61 13.70 2.11 -4.19
CA THR A 61 13.29 1.50 -2.92
C THR A 61 14.36 1.69 -1.85
N LEU A 62 15.62 1.39 -2.16
CA LEU A 62 16.75 1.57 -1.24
C LEU A 62 16.98 3.06 -0.91
N ALA A 63 16.84 3.95 -1.90
CA ALA A 63 16.94 5.39 -1.69
C ALA A 63 15.87 5.91 -0.71
N LEU A 64 14.63 5.41 -0.82
CA LEU A 64 13.55 5.74 0.12
C LEU A 64 13.81 5.20 1.53
N VAL A 65 14.31 3.97 1.65
CA VAL A 65 14.72 3.41 2.96
C VAL A 65 15.84 4.25 3.59
N PHE A 66 16.81 4.69 2.79
CA PHE A 66 17.90 5.54 3.27
C PHE A 66 17.42 6.95 3.67
N ALA A 67 16.55 7.56 2.85
CA ALA A 67 15.92 8.84 3.16
C ALA A 67 15.11 8.77 4.46
N GLU A 68 14.39 7.67 4.67
CA GLU A 68 13.65 7.40 5.90
C GLU A 68 14.58 7.28 7.11
N ALA A 69 15.71 6.59 6.99
CA ALA A 69 16.70 6.51 8.06
C ALA A 69 17.26 7.91 8.43
N ILE A 70 17.49 8.77 7.44
CA ILE A 70 17.89 10.16 7.69
C ILE A 70 16.76 10.94 8.39
N ARG A 71 15.53 10.83 7.89
CA ARG A 71 14.35 11.50 8.47
C ARG A 71 14.19 11.14 9.95
N LEU A 72 14.33 9.86 10.29
CA LEU A 72 14.29 9.36 11.67
C LEU A 72 15.44 9.87 12.53
N LYS A 73 16.65 9.93 11.98
CA LYS A 73 17.80 10.51 12.69
C LYS A 73 17.59 11.99 13.01
N LEU A 74 16.93 12.73 12.13
CA LEU A 74 16.60 14.14 12.31
C LEU A 74 15.36 14.35 13.20
N GLY A 75 14.54 13.31 13.43
CA GLY A 75 13.34 13.38 14.25
C GLY A 75 12.25 14.27 13.67
N ILE A 76 12.19 14.41 12.33
CA ILE A 76 11.26 15.32 11.64
C ILE A 76 10.07 14.56 11.05
N THR A 77 8.92 15.22 10.96
CA THR A 77 7.77 14.81 10.16
C THR A 77 7.62 15.72 8.94
N ILE A 78 7.10 15.17 7.84
CA ILE A 78 6.76 15.96 6.65
C ILE A 78 5.25 16.18 6.55
N PHE A 79 4.82 17.09 5.67
CA PHE A 79 3.41 17.38 5.44
C PHE A 79 2.61 16.11 5.09
N GLY A 80 1.49 15.89 5.78
CA GLY A 80 0.66 14.69 5.64
C GLY A 80 1.07 13.49 6.50
N GLN A 81 2.25 13.52 7.15
CA GLN A 81 2.64 12.52 8.16
C GLN A 81 2.02 12.83 9.52
N ARG A 82 1.91 11.81 10.37
CA ARG A 82 1.42 11.93 11.74
C ARG A 82 2.57 12.28 12.70
N ASP A 83 2.29 13.02 13.77
CA ASP A 83 3.32 13.51 14.71
C ASP A 83 4.23 12.42 15.28
N TYR A 84 3.66 11.24 15.58
CA TYR A 84 4.42 10.11 16.13
C TYR A 84 5.41 9.50 15.12
N GLU A 85 5.22 9.72 13.82
CA GLU A 85 6.13 9.21 12.79
C GLU A 85 7.51 9.87 12.88
N SER A 86 7.68 10.98 13.60
CA SER A 86 9.00 11.53 13.94
C SER A 86 9.95 10.51 14.62
N LYS A 87 9.40 9.46 15.26
CA LYS A 87 10.16 8.49 16.07
C LYS A 87 10.10 7.05 15.55
N GLN A 88 9.35 6.78 14.49
CA GLN A 88 9.18 5.43 13.93
C GLN A 88 9.06 5.47 12.41
N VAL A 89 9.34 4.34 11.77
CA VAL A 89 9.26 4.22 10.31
C VAL A 89 7.87 4.66 9.83
N SER A 90 7.86 5.57 8.86
CA SER A 90 6.64 6.20 8.36
C SER A 90 5.82 5.25 7.49
N ALA A 91 4.50 5.49 7.45
CA ALA A 91 3.56 4.81 6.57
C ALA A 91 3.97 4.91 5.09
N LEU A 92 4.55 6.05 4.70
CA LEU A 92 5.09 6.26 3.35
C LEU A 92 6.25 5.32 3.07
N ALA A 93 7.23 5.21 3.98
CA ALA A 93 8.38 4.33 3.80
C ALA A 93 7.98 2.86 3.77
N TRP A 94 7.07 2.45 4.66
CA TRP A 94 6.51 1.09 4.67
C TRP A 94 5.74 0.74 3.39
N GLY A 95 4.87 1.64 2.93
CA GLY A 95 4.15 1.50 1.68
C GLY A 95 5.10 1.41 0.48
N ALA A 96 6.06 2.33 0.37
CA ALA A 96 7.04 2.33 -0.72
C ALA A 96 7.90 1.05 -0.74
N PHE A 97 8.33 0.58 0.43
CA PHE A 97 9.06 -0.68 0.56
C PHE A 97 8.24 -1.88 0.06
N ALA A 98 6.97 -1.96 0.47
CA ALA A 98 6.08 -3.04 0.04
C ALA A 98 5.76 -2.99 -1.46
N VAL A 99 5.58 -1.79 -2.02
CA VAL A 99 5.40 -1.58 -3.47
C VAL A 99 6.65 -2.02 -4.23
N GLY A 100 7.83 -1.60 -3.77
CA GLY A 100 9.11 -2.00 -4.35
C GLY A 100 9.26 -3.53 -4.37
N LEU A 101 9.04 -4.20 -3.24
CA LEU A 101 9.08 -5.66 -3.17
C LEU A 101 8.05 -6.34 -4.09
N THR A 102 6.87 -5.76 -4.25
CA THR A 102 5.84 -6.28 -5.16
C THR A 102 6.36 -6.34 -6.59
N PHE A 103 6.97 -5.26 -7.10
CA PHE A 103 7.59 -5.27 -8.43
C PHE A 103 8.81 -6.18 -8.50
N MET A 104 9.66 -6.21 -7.48
CA MET A 104 10.84 -7.08 -7.47
C MET A 104 10.48 -8.58 -7.59
N VAL A 105 9.29 -8.97 -7.14
CA VAL A 105 8.84 -10.37 -7.17
C VAL A 105 7.91 -10.67 -8.34
N LEU A 106 7.02 -9.75 -8.70
CA LEU A 106 5.92 -9.98 -9.63
C LEU A 106 5.96 -9.09 -10.88
N SER A 107 7.07 -8.40 -11.18
CA SER A 107 7.16 -7.50 -12.35
C SER A 107 6.69 -8.17 -13.65
N GLU A 108 7.02 -9.44 -13.86
CA GLU A 108 6.62 -10.21 -15.05
C GLU A 108 5.13 -10.61 -15.09
N TYR A 109 4.38 -10.36 -14.01
CA TYR A 109 2.97 -10.75 -13.84
C TYR A 109 2.09 -9.52 -13.60
N PRO A 110 1.86 -8.66 -14.62
CA PRO A 110 1.04 -7.45 -14.48
C PRO A 110 -0.36 -7.75 -13.93
N GLU A 111 -0.95 -8.87 -14.32
CA GLU A 111 -2.25 -9.34 -13.85
C GLU A 111 -2.33 -9.58 -12.34
N LEU A 112 -1.18 -9.67 -11.65
CA LEU A 112 -1.10 -9.80 -10.19
C LEU A 112 -0.66 -8.48 -9.52
N VAL A 113 0.24 -7.72 -10.15
CA VAL A 113 0.73 -6.44 -9.63
C VAL A 113 -0.36 -5.37 -9.60
N TRP A 114 -1.10 -5.21 -10.70
CA TRP A 114 -2.17 -4.22 -10.80
C TRP A 114 -3.20 -4.32 -9.66
N PRO A 115 -3.88 -5.47 -9.45
CA PRO A 115 -4.88 -5.57 -8.39
C PRO A 115 -4.29 -5.42 -6.99
N LEU A 116 -3.04 -5.83 -6.74
CA LEU A 116 -2.36 -5.60 -5.46
C LEU A 116 -2.17 -4.11 -5.16
N ILE A 117 -1.60 -3.37 -6.11
CA ILE A 117 -1.33 -1.94 -5.93
C ILE A 117 -2.64 -1.15 -5.89
N LEU A 118 -3.65 -1.53 -6.68
CA LEU A 118 -4.99 -0.94 -6.61
C LEU A 118 -5.67 -1.20 -5.27
N SER A 119 -5.51 -2.40 -4.70
CA SER A 119 -6.06 -2.74 -3.38
C SER A 119 -5.47 -1.87 -2.27
N LEU A 120 -4.15 -1.58 -2.31
CA LEU A 120 -3.53 -0.65 -1.36
C LEU A 120 -3.97 0.81 -1.64
N SER A 121 -3.82 1.27 -2.89
CA SER A 121 -4.03 2.68 -3.27
C SER A 121 -5.48 3.15 -3.12
N LEU A 122 -6.46 2.28 -3.37
CA LEU A 122 -7.88 2.60 -3.27
C LEU A 122 -8.53 2.00 -2.01
N GLY A 123 -8.12 0.80 -1.61
CA GLY A 123 -8.70 0.10 -0.47
C GLY A 123 -8.38 0.77 0.86
N ASP A 124 -7.12 1.12 1.12
CA ASP A 124 -6.74 1.83 2.36
C ASP A 124 -7.54 3.13 2.57
N PRO A 125 -7.57 4.10 1.62
CA PRO A 125 -8.33 5.32 1.84
C PRO A 125 -9.82 5.05 2.01
N PHE A 126 -10.38 4.07 1.30
CA PHE A 126 -11.77 3.68 1.47
C PHE A 126 -12.07 3.15 2.88
N LEU A 127 -11.27 2.20 3.37
CA LEU A 127 -11.40 1.65 4.72
C LEU A 127 -11.24 2.73 5.79
N GLY A 128 -10.26 3.61 5.60
CA GLY A 128 -10.02 4.74 6.50
C GLY A 128 -11.22 5.71 6.57
N GLU A 129 -11.90 5.99 5.46
CA GLU A 129 -13.11 6.83 5.47
C GLU A 129 -14.33 6.13 6.08
N LEU A 130 -14.47 4.81 5.92
CA LEU A 130 -15.52 4.06 6.63
C LEU A 130 -15.32 4.15 8.14
N ARG A 131 -14.10 3.97 8.63
CA ARG A 131 -13.80 4.07 10.07
C ARG A 131 -13.99 5.49 10.61
N ARG A 132 -13.60 6.50 9.84
CA ARG A 132 -13.81 7.91 10.20
C ARG A 132 -15.29 8.30 10.29
N LYS A 133 -16.17 7.62 9.54
CA LYS A 133 -17.63 7.76 9.64
C LYS A 133 -18.25 6.90 10.75
N GLU A 134 -17.44 6.34 11.64
CA GLU A 134 -17.86 5.54 12.80
C GLU A 134 -18.65 4.27 12.45
N TYR A 135 -18.46 3.71 11.25
CA TYR A 135 -18.99 2.39 10.93
C TYR A 135 -18.34 1.32 11.81
N ASP A 136 -19.14 0.33 12.24
CA ASP A 136 -18.66 -0.76 13.08
C ASP A 136 -17.70 -1.69 12.31
N SER A 137 -16.82 -2.38 13.05
CA SER A 137 -15.76 -3.23 12.46
C SER A 137 -16.29 -4.32 11.53
N ARG A 138 -17.49 -4.86 11.79
CA ARG A 138 -18.08 -5.90 10.92
C ARG A 138 -18.52 -5.28 9.60
N THR A 139 -19.16 -4.11 9.64
CA THR A 139 -19.54 -3.37 8.44
C THR A 139 -18.32 -2.95 7.63
N VAL A 140 -17.28 -2.41 8.27
CA VAL A 140 -16.01 -2.06 7.61
C VAL A 140 -15.40 -3.29 6.93
N PHE A 141 -15.37 -4.44 7.61
CA PHE A 141 -14.85 -5.68 7.04
C PHE A 141 -15.63 -6.12 5.79
N ILE A 142 -16.96 -6.20 5.88
CA ILE A 142 -17.80 -6.69 4.78
C ILE A 142 -17.73 -5.74 3.58
N VAL A 143 -17.98 -4.45 3.82
CA VAL A 143 -18.02 -3.45 2.74
C VAL A 143 -16.64 -3.27 2.10
N GLY A 144 -15.59 -3.24 2.92
CA GLY A 144 -14.21 -3.21 2.45
C GLY A 144 -13.85 -4.43 1.60
N SER A 145 -14.23 -5.63 2.06
CA SER A 145 -13.93 -6.88 1.34
C SER A 145 -14.62 -6.91 -0.02
N VAL A 146 -15.88 -6.44 -0.09
CA VAL A 146 -16.62 -6.32 -1.35
C VAL A 146 -15.95 -5.30 -2.27
N PHE A 147 -15.57 -4.13 -1.75
CA PHE A 147 -14.89 -3.09 -2.53
C PHE A 147 -13.58 -3.61 -3.14
N ILE A 148 -12.74 -4.27 -2.35
CA ILE A 148 -11.49 -4.86 -2.84
C ILE A 148 -11.79 -6.01 -3.83
N ALA A 149 -12.75 -6.89 -3.54
CA ALA A 149 -13.13 -7.94 -4.49
C ALA A 149 -13.56 -7.39 -5.86
N LEU A 150 -14.24 -6.22 -5.91
CA LEU A 150 -14.58 -5.55 -7.16
C LEU A 150 -13.36 -5.07 -7.94
N ILE A 151 -12.28 -4.62 -7.27
CA ILE A 151 -11.00 -4.29 -7.91
C ILE A 151 -10.42 -5.55 -8.59
N TRP A 152 -10.43 -6.68 -7.88
CA TRP A 152 -9.93 -7.95 -8.41
C TRP A 152 -10.79 -8.51 -9.55
N ILE A 153 -12.12 -8.42 -9.45
CA ILE A 153 -13.05 -8.80 -10.53
C ILE A 153 -12.83 -7.91 -11.76
N SER A 154 -12.63 -6.61 -11.56
CA SER A 154 -12.31 -5.69 -12.66
C SER A 154 -10.99 -6.08 -13.32
N SER A 155 -9.98 -6.43 -12.52
CA SER A 155 -8.67 -6.87 -13.02
C SER A 155 -8.76 -8.20 -13.77
N TRP A 156 -9.60 -9.15 -13.33
CA TRP A 156 -9.92 -10.35 -14.10
C TRP A 156 -10.49 -10.01 -15.48
N HIS A 157 -11.40 -9.03 -15.55
CA HIS A 157 -12.02 -8.63 -16.82
C HIS A 157 -11.06 -7.90 -17.78
N PHE A 158 -10.22 -6.99 -17.26
CA PHE A 158 -9.39 -6.12 -18.11
C PHE A 158 -7.99 -6.66 -18.40
N ILE A 159 -7.39 -7.39 -17.46
CA ILE A 159 -5.99 -7.83 -17.53
C ILE A 159 -5.82 -9.32 -17.19
N SER A 160 -6.91 -10.10 -17.24
CA SER A 160 -6.90 -11.56 -17.11
C SER A 160 -6.39 -12.11 -15.78
N THR A 161 -6.47 -11.33 -14.69
CA THR A 161 -6.17 -11.83 -13.32
C THR A 161 -7.00 -13.09 -13.00
N PRO A 162 -6.44 -14.15 -12.40
CA PRO A 162 -7.20 -15.33 -12.02
C PRO A 162 -8.41 -15.01 -11.12
N LEU A 163 -9.62 -15.35 -11.57
CA LEU A 163 -10.87 -14.99 -10.89
C LEU A 163 -10.94 -15.53 -9.46
N LEU A 164 -10.33 -16.69 -9.17
CA LEU A 164 -10.34 -17.26 -7.83
C LEU A 164 -9.71 -16.32 -6.79
N LEU A 165 -8.70 -15.54 -7.19
CA LEU A 165 -8.05 -14.58 -6.31
C LEU A 165 -9.01 -13.48 -5.84
N ALA A 166 -10.03 -13.12 -6.62
CA ALA A 166 -10.99 -12.10 -6.20
C ALA A 166 -11.76 -12.49 -4.93
N PHE A 167 -12.07 -13.77 -4.74
CA PHE A 167 -12.77 -14.27 -3.56
C PHE A 167 -11.88 -14.36 -2.32
N VAL A 168 -10.56 -14.51 -2.52
CA VAL A 168 -9.59 -14.62 -1.43
C VAL A 168 -9.07 -13.25 -1.01
N MET A 169 -8.74 -12.40 -1.98
CA MET A 169 -8.01 -11.15 -1.75
C MET A 169 -8.87 -10.07 -1.11
N GLY A 170 -10.17 -10.02 -1.43
CA GLY A 170 -11.12 -9.13 -0.77
C GLY A 170 -11.03 -9.18 0.77
N PRO A 171 -11.38 -10.31 1.40
CA PRO A 171 -11.28 -10.45 2.86
C PRO A 171 -9.84 -10.44 3.38
N LEU A 172 -8.87 -10.96 2.62
CA LEU A 172 -7.47 -11.01 3.06
C LEU A 172 -6.85 -9.62 3.19
N CYS A 173 -7.03 -8.74 2.21
CA CYS A 173 -6.51 -7.38 2.26
C CYS A 173 -7.09 -6.57 3.42
N VAL A 174 -8.39 -6.73 3.72
CA VAL A 174 -9.00 -6.03 4.87
C VAL A 174 -8.55 -6.64 6.19
N ALA A 175 -8.44 -7.97 6.27
CA ALA A 175 -7.92 -8.64 7.47
C ALA A 175 -6.46 -8.28 7.76
N ALA A 176 -5.67 -7.99 6.73
CA ALA A 176 -4.28 -7.57 6.85
C ALA A 176 -4.11 -6.21 7.54
N GLU A 177 -5.18 -5.41 7.68
CA GLU A 177 -5.19 -4.15 8.44
C GLU A 177 -5.40 -4.37 9.96
N TRP A 178 -5.84 -5.56 10.39
CA TRP A 178 -6.12 -5.84 11.81
C TRP A 178 -4.89 -5.87 12.73
N PRO A 179 -3.72 -6.41 12.31
CA PRO A 179 -2.52 -6.36 13.12
C PRO A 179 -2.07 -4.91 13.31
N ARG A 180 -2.46 -4.30 14.43
CA ARG A 180 -1.98 -2.97 14.83
C ARG A 180 -0.60 -3.09 15.45
N LEU A 181 0.40 -3.28 14.61
CA LEU A 181 1.79 -3.44 15.03
C LEU A 181 2.40 -2.07 15.28
N ARG A 182 3.10 -1.91 16.40
CA ARG A 182 3.80 -0.66 16.73
C ARG A 182 4.84 -0.24 15.69
N TRP A 183 5.49 -1.21 15.05
CA TRP A 183 6.67 -0.97 14.21
C TRP A 183 6.41 -1.14 12.72
N ILE A 184 5.31 -1.77 12.33
CA ILE A 184 4.96 -2.05 10.93
C ILE A 184 3.61 -1.39 10.66
N ASP A 185 3.59 -0.52 9.66
CA ASP A 185 2.38 0.21 9.25
C ASP A 185 1.43 -0.68 8.44
N ASP A 186 0.15 -0.34 8.47
CA ASP A 186 -0.92 -1.05 7.77
C ASP A 186 -0.73 -1.03 6.24
N ASN A 187 -0.10 0.01 5.68
CA ASN A 187 0.24 0.03 4.26
C ASN A 187 1.17 -1.12 3.85
N ALA A 188 2.12 -1.48 4.72
CA ALA A 188 2.99 -2.62 4.45
C ALA A 188 2.23 -3.94 4.61
N THR A 189 1.43 -4.10 5.66
CA THR A 189 0.72 -5.37 5.87
C THR A 189 -0.36 -5.62 4.82
N MET A 190 -1.11 -4.58 4.43
CA MET A 190 -2.15 -4.63 3.38
C MET A 190 -1.61 -4.96 1.99
N LEU A 191 -0.29 -4.91 1.78
CA LEU A 191 0.34 -5.29 0.51
C LEU A 191 1.20 -6.56 0.65
N LEU A 192 2.05 -6.66 1.68
CA LEU A 192 2.96 -7.80 1.86
C LEU A 192 2.25 -9.10 2.23
N ILE A 193 1.16 -9.04 3.01
CA ILE A 193 0.39 -10.24 3.37
C ILE A 193 -0.34 -10.79 2.12
N PRO A 194 -1.10 -9.98 1.36
CA PRO A 194 -1.68 -10.43 0.09
C PRO A 194 -0.64 -10.89 -0.94
N LEU A 195 0.49 -10.18 -1.07
CA LEU A 195 1.60 -10.60 -1.92
C LEU A 195 2.09 -12.01 -1.54
N SER A 196 2.30 -12.26 -0.25
CA SER A 196 2.74 -13.58 0.24
C SER A 196 1.71 -14.66 -0.10
N ALA A 197 0.41 -14.37 0.05
CA ALA A 197 -0.64 -15.32 -0.30
C ALA A 197 -0.67 -15.61 -1.80
N ILE A 198 -0.49 -14.60 -2.66
CA ILE A 198 -0.42 -14.78 -4.11
C ILE A 198 0.73 -15.71 -4.50
N ILE A 199 1.94 -15.47 -3.99
CA ILE A 199 3.10 -16.29 -4.29
C ILE A 199 2.86 -17.77 -3.91
N LEU A 200 2.11 -18.02 -2.84
CA LEU A 200 1.75 -19.38 -2.41
C LEU A 200 0.60 -20.00 -3.19
N LEU A 201 -0.32 -19.20 -3.72
CA LEU A 201 -1.54 -19.66 -4.39
C LEU A 201 -1.37 -19.81 -5.91
N VAL A 202 -0.58 -18.93 -6.56
CA VAL A 202 -0.38 -18.91 -8.01
C VAL A 202 0.04 -20.27 -8.59
N PRO A 203 0.92 -21.08 -7.97
CA PRO A 203 1.26 -22.42 -8.49
C PRO A 203 0.09 -23.41 -8.63
N TRP A 204 -1.09 -23.07 -8.09
CA TRP A 204 -2.29 -23.91 -8.08
C TRP A 204 -3.43 -23.37 -8.96
N LEU A 205 -3.21 -22.25 -9.66
CA LEU A 205 -4.18 -21.56 -10.51
C LEU A 205 -3.85 -21.75 -11.98
#